data_AF-R6CGY6-F1
#
_entry.id   AF-R6CGY6-F1
#
_cell.length_a   1.000
_cell.length_b   1.000
_cell.length_c   1.000
_cell.angle_alpha   90.00
_cell.angle_beta   90.00
_cell.angle_gamma   90.00
#
_symmetry.space_group_name_H-M   'P 1'
#
loop_
_entity.id
_entity.type
_entity.pdbx_description
1 polymer ?
#
loop_
_entity_poly.entity_id
_entity_poly.type
_entity_poly.pdbx_seq_one_letter_code
_entity_poly.pdbx_strand_id
1 'polypeptide(L)'
;MELTIRIPDHTAAIFDYLQKGLFISSNSTNEDVRDLYDIIDDDFEALSIYFAQIGYTLERGNEYFYFSRTEPRVTLEQKILRAYYWIDVLDLFKTYDETFGPGYRFQPEQILVEANINVMLQNKLDGIRKHFSDKDVRKEVLDNMIRQLTRDSFLELENEKNNTYKVMSSWNYLERLIESINIYDDSQDDEKPE
;
A
#
# COMPACT_ATOMS: atom_id res chain seq x y z
N MET A 1 27.19 27.11 10.80
CA MET A 1 25.82 27.53 11.15
C MET A 1 25.15 26.33 11.77
N GLU A 2 24.89 26.36 13.07
CA GLU A 2 23.99 25.37 13.68
C GLU A 2 22.60 25.66 13.13
N LEU A 3 22.09 24.77 12.26
CA LEU A 3 20.68 24.79 11.89
C LEU A 3 19.92 24.40 13.17
N THR A 4 19.35 25.39 13.85
CA THR A 4 18.39 25.14 14.93
C THR A 4 17.12 24.63 14.28
N ILE A 5 17.06 23.33 13.98
CA ILE A 5 15.86 22.69 13.43
C ILE A 5 14.81 22.71 14.53
N ARG A 6 13.76 23.51 14.32
CA ARG A 6 12.58 23.46 15.17
C ARG A 6 11.86 22.15 14.86
N ILE A 7 11.86 21.23 15.82
CA ILE A 7 11.14 19.97 15.70
C ILE A 7 9.65 20.28 15.91
N PRO A 8 8.76 19.92 14.97
CA PRO A 8 7.33 20.12 15.11
C PRO A 8 6.76 19.35 16.30
N ASP A 9 5.68 19.88 16.88
CA ASP A 9 4.85 19.12 17.80
C ASP A 9 4.33 17.86 17.07
N HIS A 10 4.03 16.78 17.80
CA HIS A 10 3.61 15.47 17.23
C HIS A 10 4.66 14.62 16.49
N THR A 11 5.92 15.05 16.42
CA THR A 11 7.02 14.24 15.83
C THR A 11 7.08 12.80 16.38
N ALA A 12 6.83 12.62 17.68
CA ALA A 12 6.78 11.29 18.30
C ALA A 12 5.61 10.42 17.78
N ALA A 13 4.43 11.02 17.58
CA ALA A 13 3.28 10.31 17.04
C ALA A 13 3.50 9.91 15.57
N ILE A 14 4.08 10.81 14.77
CA ILE A 14 4.49 10.51 13.38
C ILE A 14 5.46 9.33 13.37
N PHE A 15 6.48 9.36 14.23
CA PHE A 15 7.45 8.28 14.34
C PHE A 15 6.78 6.96 14.72
N ASP A 16 5.94 6.95 15.76
CA ASP A 16 5.22 5.77 16.26
C ASP A 16 4.28 5.16 15.24
N TYR A 17 3.76 5.95 14.32
CA TYR A 17 2.93 5.49 13.22
C TYR A 17 3.79 4.90 12.10
N LEU A 18 4.69 5.70 11.52
CA LEU A 18 5.45 5.34 10.33
C LEU A 18 6.52 4.27 10.59
N GLN A 19 7.07 4.17 11.81
CA GLN A 19 8.10 3.18 12.13
C GLN A 19 7.61 1.73 12.01
N LYS A 20 6.29 1.53 12.03
CA LYS A 20 5.62 0.23 11.85
C LYS A 20 5.54 -0.20 10.38
N GLY A 21 6.01 0.64 9.45
CA GLY A 21 5.89 0.40 8.01
C GLY A 21 4.50 0.73 7.44
N LEU A 22 3.75 1.57 8.14
CA LEU A 22 2.42 2.03 7.74
C LEU A 22 2.51 3.32 6.91
N PHE A 23 1.39 3.66 6.27
CA PHE A 23 1.25 4.86 5.46
C PHE A 23 0.30 5.86 6.14
N ILE A 24 0.68 7.13 6.11
CA ILE A 24 -0.20 8.25 6.47
C ILE A 24 -0.75 8.81 5.16
N SER A 25 -2.05 8.65 4.92
CA SER A 25 -2.71 9.08 3.67
C SER A 25 -3.65 10.25 3.93
N SER A 26 -3.66 11.25 3.05
CA SER A 26 -4.54 12.44 3.18
C SER A 26 -6.03 12.07 3.20
N ASN A 27 -6.37 10.97 2.53
CA ASN A 27 -7.73 10.50 2.37
C ASN A 27 -8.17 9.49 3.45
N SER A 28 -7.42 9.35 4.56
CA SER A 28 -7.82 8.50 5.68
C SER A 28 -9.21 8.86 6.19
N THR A 29 -9.95 7.85 6.64
CA THR A 29 -11.22 8.00 7.37
C THR A 29 -10.98 8.42 8.82
N ASN A 30 -9.78 8.18 9.36
CA ASN A 30 -9.37 8.62 10.69
C ASN A 30 -8.90 10.08 10.69
N GLU A 31 -9.50 10.92 11.53
CA GLU A 31 -9.15 12.34 11.69
C GLU A 31 -7.73 12.53 12.19
N ASP A 32 -7.30 11.76 13.20
CA ASP A 32 -5.95 11.84 13.74
C ASP A 32 -4.88 11.57 12.65
N VAL A 33 -5.17 10.66 11.71
CA VAL A 33 -4.25 10.34 10.61
C VAL A 33 -4.19 11.48 9.59
N ARG A 34 -5.32 12.17 9.34
CA ARG A 34 -5.34 13.35 8.47
C ARG A 34 -4.60 14.52 9.11
N ASP A 35 -4.75 14.73 10.41
CA ASP A 35 -3.99 15.76 11.13
C ASP A 35 -2.48 15.48 11.07
N LEU A 36 -2.07 14.22 11.23
CA LEU A 36 -0.67 13.83 11.04
C LEU A 36 -0.20 14.07 9.60
N TYR A 37 -1.05 13.85 8.60
CA TYR A 37 -0.73 14.14 7.20
C TYR A 37 -0.44 15.63 7.01
N ASP A 38 -1.33 16.50 7.50
CA ASP A 38 -1.21 17.96 7.35
C ASP A 38 0.07 18.48 8.05
N ILE A 39 0.36 17.99 9.26
CA ILE A 39 1.59 18.33 9.98
C ILE A 39 2.84 17.89 9.20
N ILE A 40 2.83 16.68 8.63
CA ILE A 40 3.95 16.20 7.83
C ILE A 40 4.10 17.03 6.55
N ASP A 41 3.01 17.43 5.91
CA ASP A 41 3.07 18.21 4.68
C ASP A 41 3.64 19.61 4.92
N ASP A 42 3.21 20.28 5.99
CA ASP A 42 3.65 21.61 6.40
C ASP A 42 5.13 21.64 6.84
N ASP A 43 5.58 20.62 7.58
CA ASP A 43 6.92 20.56 8.19
C ASP A 43 7.87 19.51 7.57
N PHE A 44 7.61 19.11 6.32
CA PHE A 44 8.27 17.97 5.68
C PHE A 44 9.80 18.03 5.69
N GLU A 45 10.39 19.18 5.39
CA GLU A 45 11.84 19.33 5.31
C GLU A 45 12.50 19.14 6.70
N ALA A 46 11.93 19.76 7.73
CA ALA A 46 12.42 19.65 9.10
C ALA A 46 12.32 18.21 9.63
N LEU A 47 11.17 17.57 9.41
CA LEU A 47 10.94 16.17 9.79
C LEU A 47 11.85 15.22 9.02
N SER A 48 12.07 15.46 7.72
CA SER A 48 12.97 14.64 6.90
C SER A 48 14.40 14.68 7.42
N ILE A 49 14.92 15.87 7.75
CA ILE A 49 16.27 15.99 8.32
C ILE A 49 16.33 15.30 9.69
N TYR A 50 15.32 15.49 10.54
CA TYR A 50 15.26 14.87 11.86
C TYR A 50 15.26 13.34 11.78
N PHE A 51 14.37 12.76 10.98
CA PHE A 51 14.25 11.30 10.86
C PHE A 51 15.48 10.66 10.18
N ALA A 52 16.13 11.37 9.27
CA ALA A 52 17.39 10.93 8.66
C ALA A 52 18.50 10.73 9.72
N GLN A 53 18.55 11.56 10.75
CA GLN A 53 19.54 11.43 11.85
C GLN A 53 19.36 10.15 12.66
N ILE A 54 18.15 9.57 12.68
CA ILE A 54 17.84 8.31 13.38
C ILE A 54 17.70 7.12 12.41
N GLY A 55 18.13 7.27 11.16
CA GLY A 55 18.23 6.18 10.19
C GLY A 55 16.93 5.84 9.46
N TYR A 56 16.01 6.79 9.32
CA TYR A 56 14.79 6.67 8.53
C TYR A 56 14.75 7.74 7.45
N THR A 57 14.31 7.39 6.26
CA THR A 57 13.99 8.37 5.21
C THR A 57 12.49 8.60 5.21
N LEU A 58 12.07 9.84 5.39
CA LEU A 58 10.67 10.24 5.21
C LEU A 58 10.39 10.44 3.72
N GLU A 59 9.52 9.61 3.17
CA GLU A 59 9.20 9.57 1.75
C GLU A 59 7.84 10.22 1.50
N ARG A 60 7.75 11.02 0.43
CA ARG A 60 6.51 11.65 -0.04
C ARG A 60 6.02 10.97 -1.31
N GLY A 61 4.80 10.46 -1.27
CA GLY A 61 4.08 9.91 -2.41
C GLY A 61 2.98 10.83 -2.93
N ASN A 62 2.14 10.30 -3.82
CA ASN A 62 0.94 10.99 -4.28
C ASN A 62 -0.12 10.95 -3.17
N GLU A 63 -0.15 12.00 -2.34
CA GLU A 63 -1.07 12.17 -1.20
C GLU A 63 -0.88 11.16 -0.06
N TYR A 64 0.33 10.67 0.14
CA TYR A 64 0.69 9.84 1.29
C TYR A 64 2.15 10.03 1.72
N PHE A 65 2.46 9.65 2.96
CA PHE A 65 3.80 9.60 3.52
C PHE A 65 4.11 8.22 4.09
N TYR A 66 5.37 7.80 4.02
CA TYR A 66 5.86 6.58 4.66
C TYR A 66 7.35 6.69 5.03
N PHE A 67 7.82 5.75 5.85
CA PHE A 67 9.26 5.60 6.07
C PHE A 67 9.88 4.54 5.17
N SER A 68 11.01 4.88 4.53
CA SER A 68 11.91 3.92 3.93
C SER A 68 13.21 3.82 4.73
N ARG A 69 13.90 2.68 4.59
CA ARG A 69 15.14 2.34 5.27
C ARG A 69 16.04 1.57 4.32
N THR A 70 17.36 1.78 4.46
CA THR A 70 18.33 0.94 3.77
C THR A 70 18.32 -0.45 4.41
N GLU A 71 17.86 -1.43 3.66
CA GLU A 71 17.83 -2.83 4.10
C GLU A 71 18.99 -3.65 3.54
N PRO A 72 19.45 -4.70 4.25
CA PRO A 72 20.45 -5.61 3.73
C PRO A 72 19.93 -6.34 2.49
N ARG A 73 20.81 -6.59 1.50
CA ARG A 73 20.46 -7.31 0.25
C ARG A 73 19.80 -8.67 0.45
N VAL A 74 19.99 -9.31 1.62
CA VAL A 74 19.42 -10.62 1.96
C VAL A 74 17.88 -10.61 2.02
N THR A 75 17.23 -9.45 2.08
CA THR A 75 15.76 -9.32 2.06
C THR A 75 15.17 -9.25 0.65
N LEU A 76 16.00 -9.31 -0.41
CA LEU A 76 15.55 -9.12 -1.79
C LEU A 76 14.55 -10.20 -2.25
N GLU A 77 14.79 -11.47 -1.92
CA GLU A 77 13.86 -12.56 -2.28
C GLU A 77 12.47 -12.34 -1.67
N GLN A 78 12.42 -11.91 -0.40
CA GLN A 78 11.16 -11.61 0.29
C GLN A 78 10.43 -10.43 -0.37
N LYS A 79 11.17 -9.41 -0.83
CA LYS A 79 10.61 -8.28 -1.57
C LYS A 79 10.02 -8.70 -2.91
N ILE A 80 10.73 -9.57 -3.64
CA ILE A 80 10.26 -10.12 -4.92
C ILE A 80 8.96 -10.92 -4.71
N LEU A 81 8.92 -11.81 -3.72
CA LEU A 81 7.71 -12.56 -3.38
C LEU A 81 6.54 -11.65 -3.01
N ARG A 82 6.81 -10.60 -2.24
CA ARG A 82 5.78 -9.59 -1.88
C ARG A 82 5.30 -8.82 -3.10
N ALA A 83 6.18 -8.51 -4.06
CA ALA A 83 5.80 -7.85 -5.30
C ALA A 83 4.88 -8.72 -6.16
N TYR A 84 5.14 -10.03 -6.30
CA TYR A 84 4.24 -10.94 -7.00
C TYR A 84 2.84 -10.98 -6.38
N TYR A 85 2.76 -10.98 -5.05
CA TYR A 85 1.48 -10.87 -4.36
C TYR A 85 0.75 -9.56 -4.69
N TRP A 86 1.46 -8.43 -4.69
CA TRP A 86 0.89 -7.13 -5.07
C TRP A 86 0.43 -7.07 -6.53
N ILE A 87 1.13 -7.75 -7.44
CA ILE A 87 0.69 -7.90 -8.83
C ILE A 87 -0.64 -8.63 -8.89
N ASP A 88 -0.76 -9.79 -8.25
CA ASP A 88 -2.01 -10.56 -8.26
C ASP A 88 -3.18 -9.78 -7.62
N VAL A 89 -2.90 -9.01 -6.56
CA VAL A 89 -3.89 -8.15 -5.87
C VAL A 89 -4.37 -7.03 -6.78
N LEU A 90 -3.45 -6.27 -7.38
CA LEU A 90 -3.80 -5.14 -8.25
C LEU A 90 -4.57 -5.62 -9.49
N ASP A 91 -4.14 -6.73 -10.08
CA ASP A 91 -4.79 -7.38 -11.22
C ASP A 91 -6.21 -7.85 -10.87
N LEU A 92 -6.43 -8.45 -9.69
CA LEU A 92 -7.78 -8.81 -9.22
C LEU A 92 -8.70 -7.58 -9.15
N PHE A 93 -8.25 -6.51 -8.48
CA PHE A 93 -9.10 -5.33 -8.27
C PHE A 93 -9.35 -4.54 -9.55
N LYS A 94 -8.36 -4.43 -10.45
CA LYS A 94 -8.55 -3.82 -11.78
C LYS A 94 -9.43 -4.67 -12.70
N THR A 95 -9.40 -6.00 -12.56
CA THR A 95 -10.33 -6.91 -13.27
C THR A 95 -11.76 -6.74 -12.74
N TYR A 96 -11.94 -6.46 -11.44
CA TYR A 96 -13.24 -6.18 -10.85
C TYR A 96 -13.80 -4.84 -11.34
N ASP A 97 -12.99 -3.79 -11.29
CA ASP A 97 -13.31 -2.46 -11.79
C ASP A 97 -12.03 -1.74 -12.23
N GLU A 98 -11.93 -1.36 -13.50
CA GLU A 98 -10.74 -0.70 -14.05
C GLU A 98 -10.43 0.64 -13.34
N THR A 99 -11.45 1.27 -12.74
CA THR A 99 -11.33 2.52 -11.99
C THR A 99 -10.93 2.32 -10.53
N PHE A 100 -10.73 1.07 -10.08
CA PHE A 100 -10.34 0.77 -8.70
C PHE A 100 -9.00 1.43 -8.34
N GLY A 101 -9.02 2.30 -7.34
CA GLY A 101 -7.86 3.11 -6.93
C GLY A 101 -8.21 4.03 -5.76
N PRO A 102 -7.32 4.97 -5.39
CA PRO A 102 -7.53 5.88 -4.27
C PRO A 102 -8.93 6.52 -4.23
N GLY A 103 -9.60 6.43 -3.08
CA GLY A 103 -10.94 6.98 -2.86
C GLY A 103 -12.10 6.10 -3.31
N TYR A 104 -11.84 5.01 -4.05
CA TYR A 104 -12.85 4.01 -4.42
C TYR A 104 -13.45 3.37 -3.15
N ARG A 105 -14.74 3.04 -3.20
CA ARG A 105 -15.46 2.38 -2.10
C ARG A 105 -16.08 1.10 -2.59
N PHE A 106 -15.90 0.03 -1.83
CA PHE A 106 -16.40 -1.29 -2.21
C PHE A 106 -16.87 -2.08 -0.99
N GLN A 107 -17.70 -3.09 -1.24
CA GLN A 107 -18.04 -4.11 -0.26
C GLN A 107 -17.48 -5.47 -0.73
N PRO A 108 -16.84 -6.26 0.15
CA PRO A 108 -16.27 -7.55 -0.25
C PRO A 108 -17.29 -8.50 -0.89
N GLU A 109 -18.53 -8.48 -0.38
CA GLU A 109 -19.63 -9.30 -0.91
C GLU A 109 -19.92 -9.01 -2.39
N GLN A 110 -19.82 -7.75 -2.82
CA GLN A 110 -20.05 -7.38 -4.21
C GLN A 110 -19.00 -7.98 -5.15
N ILE A 111 -17.75 -8.06 -4.70
CA ILE A 111 -16.67 -8.73 -5.45
C ILE A 111 -16.96 -10.23 -5.57
N LEU A 112 -17.45 -10.87 -4.50
CA LEU A 112 -17.81 -12.29 -4.53
C LEU A 112 -18.98 -12.58 -5.46
N VAL A 113 -20.00 -11.73 -5.45
CA VAL A 113 -21.14 -11.82 -6.37
C VAL A 113 -20.68 -11.69 -7.81
N GLU A 114 -19.84 -10.69 -8.12
CA GLU A 114 -19.30 -10.49 -9.47
C GLU A 114 -18.44 -11.67 -9.91
N ALA A 115 -17.60 -12.21 -9.01
CA ALA A 115 -16.77 -13.39 -9.28
C ALA A 115 -17.57 -14.68 -9.52
N ASN A 116 -18.88 -14.72 -9.24
CA ASN A 116 -19.71 -15.87 -9.61
C ASN A 116 -20.16 -15.83 -11.07
N ILE A 117 -20.09 -14.67 -11.73
CA ILE A 117 -20.58 -14.46 -13.10
C ILE A 117 -19.40 -14.18 -14.03
N ASN A 118 -18.41 -13.43 -13.57
CA ASN A 118 -17.20 -13.12 -14.31
C ASN A 118 -16.12 -14.20 -14.09
N VAL A 119 -15.95 -15.10 -15.06
CA VAL A 119 -14.96 -16.19 -15.02
C VAL A 119 -13.53 -15.67 -14.91
N MET A 120 -13.21 -14.52 -15.50
CA MET A 120 -11.87 -13.93 -15.39
C MET A 120 -11.60 -13.49 -13.94
N LEU A 121 -12.52 -12.76 -13.33
CA LEU A 121 -12.42 -12.33 -11.93
C LEU A 121 -12.36 -13.54 -10.99
N GLN A 122 -13.15 -14.58 -11.26
CA GLN A 122 -13.11 -15.84 -10.52
C GLN A 122 -11.72 -16.48 -10.56
N ASN A 123 -11.13 -16.59 -11.74
CA ASN A 123 -9.80 -17.18 -11.92
C ASN A 123 -8.71 -16.37 -11.21
N LYS A 124 -8.81 -15.03 -11.22
CA LYS A 124 -7.89 -14.17 -10.46
C LYS A 124 -8.01 -14.45 -8.96
N LEU A 125 -9.23 -14.52 -8.43
CA LEU A 125 -9.46 -14.80 -7.00
C LEU A 125 -8.99 -16.20 -6.59
N ASP A 126 -9.21 -17.21 -7.45
CA ASP A 126 -8.68 -18.56 -7.24
C ASP A 126 -7.15 -18.58 -7.29
N GLY A 127 -6.54 -17.76 -8.14
CA GLY A 127 -5.09 -17.59 -8.24
C GLY A 127 -4.47 -16.97 -6.99
N ILE A 128 -5.17 -16.05 -6.32
CA ILE A 128 -4.71 -15.44 -5.06
C ILE A 128 -4.57 -16.47 -3.93
N ARG A 129 -5.32 -17.57 -3.95
CA ARG A 129 -5.28 -18.61 -2.91
C ARG A 129 -3.85 -19.11 -2.63
N LYS A 130 -2.95 -19.10 -3.61
CA LYS A 130 -1.53 -19.49 -3.47
C LYS A 130 -0.76 -18.66 -2.42
N HIS A 131 -1.24 -17.47 -2.07
CA HIS A 131 -0.64 -16.58 -1.06
C HIS A 131 -1.18 -16.81 0.35
N PHE A 132 -2.22 -17.65 0.49
CA PHE A 132 -2.87 -17.98 1.74
C PHE A 132 -2.83 -19.49 1.98
N SER A 133 -3.96 -20.10 2.34
CA SER A 133 -4.06 -21.55 2.53
C SER A 133 -4.84 -22.19 1.37
N ASP A 134 -4.35 -23.34 0.90
CA ASP A 134 -5.02 -24.13 -0.15
C ASP A 134 -6.42 -24.62 0.24
N LYS A 135 -6.75 -24.58 1.54
CA LYS A 135 -8.07 -24.98 2.06
C LYS A 135 -9.07 -23.82 2.07
N ASP A 136 -8.59 -22.59 1.92
CA ASP A 136 -9.43 -21.41 2.06
C ASP A 136 -10.42 -21.34 0.91
N VAL A 137 -11.70 -21.16 1.24
CA VAL A 137 -12.72 -20.87 0.21
C VAL A 137 -12.55 -19.43 -0.28
N ARG A 138 -13.08 -19.10 -1.47
CA ARG A 138 -12.94 -17.76 -2.08
C ARG A 138 -13.27 -16.60 -1.15
N LYS A 139 -14.31 -16.77 -0.32
CA LYS A 139 -14.67 -15.79 0.71
C LYS A 139 -13.54 -15.58 1.72
N GLU A 140 -12.96 -16.65 2.25
CA GLU A 140 -11.86 -16.59 3.21
C GLU A 140 -10.60 -15.98 2.59
N VAL A 141 -10.30 -16.33 1.33
CA VAL A 141 -9.21 -15.73 0.55
C VAL A 141 -9.39 -14.22 0.41
N LEU A 142 -10.58 -13.77 -0.01
CA LEU A 142 -10.90 -12.35 -0.14
C LEU A 142 -10.81 -11.63 1.21
N ASP A 143 -11.42 -12.20 2.25
CA ASP A 143 -11.42 -11.64 3.60
C ASP A 143 -9.99 -11.54 4.17
N ASN A 144 -9.14 -12.54 3.93
CA ASN A 144 -7.73 -12.53 4.34
C ASN A 144 -6.94 -11.44 3.61
N MET A 145 -7.14 -11.30 2.30
CA MET A 145 -6.53 -10.25 1.49
C MET A 145 -6.94 -8.86 1.98
N ILE A 146 -8.23 -8.62 2.21
CA ILE A 146 -8.71 -7.31 2.68
C ILE A 146 -8.20 -7.00 4.08
N ARG A 147 -8.14 -7.99 4.99
CA ARG A 147 -7.51 -7.84 6.31
C ARG A 147 -6.05 -7.42 6.18
N GLN A 148 -5.29 -8.06 5.29
CA GLN A 148 -3.90 -7.73 5.06
C GLN A 148 -3.73 -6.32 4.50
N LEU A 149 -4.51 -5.94 3.49
CA LEU A 149 -4.46 -4.60 2.90
C LEU A 149 -4.90 -3.51 3.88
N THR A 150 -5.83 -3.81 4.79
CA THR A 150 -6.22 -2.90 5.88
C THR A 150 -5.08 -2.72 6.89
N ARG A 151 -4.45 -3.83 7.30
CA ARG A 151 -3.30 -3.81 8.21
C ARG A 151 -2.12 -3.02 7.65
N ASP A 152 -1.90 -3.13 6.34
CA ASP A 152 -0.81 -2.48 5.63
C ASP A 152 -1.17 -1.03 5.20
N SER A 153 -2.31 -0.48 5.68
CA SER A 153 -2.79 0.89 5.42
C SER A 153 -3.15 1.20 3.96
N PHE A 154 -3.45 0.20 3.14
CA PHE A 154 -3.94 0.37 1.77
C PHE A 154 -5.47 0.51 1.70
N LEU A 155 -6.17 -0.02 2.70
CA LEU A 155 -7.62 0.08 2.85
C LEU A 155 -7.97 0.55 4.26
N GLU A 156 -9.13 1.17 4.40
CA GLU A 156 -9.75 1.42 5.70
C GLU A 156 -11.23 1.03 5.67
N LEU A 157 -11.73 0.48 6.78
CA LEU A 157 -13.14 0.21 6.96
C LEU A 157 -13.87 1.52 7.28
N GLU A 158 -14.55 2.08 6.28
CA GLU A 158 -15.25 3.37 6.41
C GLU A 158 -16.60 3.21 7.11
N ASN A 159 -17.28 2.08 6.87
CA ASN A 159 -18.59 1.82 7.47
C ASN A 159 -18.76 0.36 7.87
N GLU A 160 -18.77 0.11 9.18
CA GLU A 160 -18.93 -1.22 9.75
C GLU A 160 -20.30 -1.84 9.46
N LYS A 161 -21.37 -1.03 9.34
CA LYS A 161 -22.75 -1.54 9.23
C LYS A 161 -22.99 -2.31 7.93
N ASN A 162 -22.36 -1.87 6.85
CA ASN A 162 -22.48 -2.47 5.53
C ASN A 162 -21.14 -3.02 5.01
N ASN A 163 -20.12 -3.08 5.87
CA ASN A 163 -18.79 -3.59 5.54
C ASN A 163 -18.16 -2.88 4.31
N THR A 164 -18.31 -1.56 4.24
CA THR A 164 -17.76 -0.75 3.15
C THR A 164 -16.34 -0.31 3.48
N TYR A 165 -15.41 -0.68 2.60
CA TYR A 165 -14.01 -0.28 2.65
C TYR A 165 -13.77 0.87 1.68
N LYS A 166 -12.86 1.78 2.06
CA LYS A 166 -12.33 2.83 1.21
C LYS A 166 -10.87 2.52 0.87
N VAL A 167 -10.48 2.78 -0.37
CA VAL A 167 -9.10 2.64 -0.84
C VAL A 167 -8.30 3.89 -0.49
N MET A 168 -7.15 3.71 0.16
CA MET A 168 -6.31 4.81 0.64
C MET A 168 -5.37 5.33 -0.46
N SER A 169 -4.88 6.57 -0.33
CA SER A 169 -3.92 7.17 -1.29
C SER A 169 -2.59 6.41 -1.36
N SER A 170 -2.23 5.70 -0.29
CA SER A 170 -1.12 4.73 -0.27
C SER A 170 -1.26 3.63 -1.34
N TRP A 171 -2.44 3.38 -1.92
CA TRP A 171 -2.61 2.46 -3.06
C TRP A 171 -1.71 2.82 -4.24
N ASN A 172 -1.49 4.12 -4.48
CA ASN A 172 -0.55 4.62 -5.50
C ASN A 172 0.87 4.06 -5.30
N TYR A 173 1.29 3.73 -4.08
CA TYR A 173 2.58 3.08 -3.82
C TYR A 173 2.66 1.71 -4.48
N LEU A 174 1.59 0.91 -4.40
CA LEU A 174 1.53 -0.42 -5.02
C LEU A 174 1.57 -0.32 -6.54
N GLU A 175 0.80 0.61 -7.12
CA GLU A 175 0.77 0.84 -8.57
C GLU A 175 2.17 1.24 -9.08
N ARG A 176 2.84 2.19 -8.43
CA ARG A 176 4.20 2.61 -8.79
C ARG A 176 5.24 1.50 -8.61
N LEU A 177 5.08 0.66 -7.59
CA LEU A 177 5.98 -0.48 -7.37
C LEU A 177 5.90 -1.46 -8.56
N ILE A 178 4.70 -1.77 -9.03
CA ILE A 178 4.52 -2.66 -10.20
C ILE A 178 5.04 -2.01 -11.48
N GLU A 179 4.71 -0.74 -11.71
CA GLU A 179 5.22 0.00 -12.87
C GLU A 179 6.75 -0.04 -12.93
N SER A 180 7.42 0.11 -11.78
CA SER A 180 8.88 0.02 -11.73
C SER A 180 9.41 -1.35 -12.14
N ILE A 181 8.72 -2.44 -11.80
CA ILE A 181 9.12 -3.81 -12.17
C ILE A 181 9.00 -4.01 -13.69
N ASN A 182 7.89 -3.57 -14.28
CA ASN A 182 7.67 -3.69 -15.73
C ASN A 182 8.76 -2.95 -16.53
N ILE A 183 9.16 -1.75 -16.09
CA ILE A 183 10.23 -0.98 -16.74
C ILE A 183 11.57 -1.74 -16.71
N TYR A 184 11.89 -2.42 -15.61
CA TYR A 184 13.11 -3.20 -15.51
C TYR A 184 13.11 -4.42 -16.45
N ASP A 185 11.96 -5.09 -16.61
CA ASP A 185 11.82 -6.25 -17.51
C ASP A 185 12.06 -5.85 -18.97
N ASP A 186 11.42 -4.76 -19.42
CA ASP A 186 11.58 -4.23 -20.78
C ASP A 186 13.02 -3.79 -21.08
N SER A 187 13.74 -3.27 -20.08
CA SER A 187 15.13 -2.81 -20.26
C SER A 187 16.18 -3.93 -20.34
N GLN A 188 15.86 -5.16 -19.92
CA GLN A 188 16.79 -6.30 -20.01
C GLN A 188 16.74 -7.00 -21.38
N ASP A 189 15.67 -6.84 -22.15
CA ASP A 189 15.57 -7.42 -23.49
C ASP A 189 16.43 -6.68 -24.54
N ASP A 190 16.92 -5.47 -24.21
CA ASP A 190 17.80 -4.66 -25.06
C ASP A 190 19.31 -4.94 -24.85
N GLU A 191 19.70 -5.73 -23.85
CA GLU A 191 21.09 -6.19 -23.65
C GLU A 191 21.30 -7.62 -24.19
N LYS A 192 21.03 -7.85 -25.48
CA LYS A 192 21.65 -8.99 -26.18
C LYS A 192 23.03 -8.55 -26.70
N PRO A 193 24.13 -9.15 -26.22
CA PRO A 193 25.44 -8.88 -26.80
C PRO A 193 25.52 -9.44 -28.23
N GLU A 194 25.93 -8.60 -29.17
CA GLU A 194 26.47 -9.03 -30.48
C GLU A 194 27.77 -9.84 -30.32
#